data_AF-A0A1Q5WXH5-F1
#
_entry.id   AF-A0A1Q5WXH5-F1
#
_cell.length_a   1.000
_cell.length_b   1.000
_cell.length_c   1.000
_cell.angle_alpha   90.00
_cell.angle_beta   90.00
_cell.angle_gamma   90.00
#
_symmetry.space_group_name_H-M   'P 1'
#
loop_
_entity.id
_entity.type
_entity.pdbx_description
1 polymer ?
#
loop_
_entity_poly.entity_id
_entity_poly.type
_entity_poly.pdbx_seq_one_letter_code
_entity_poly.pdbx_strand_id
1 'polypeptide(L)'
;MIQLRRDFKETPDGCSNYVFNQWEVGNNALTKVWEGTAPDIWEQTKECNKSATFSKALGFSFDTSPVKTEVASVSILDEFLGKLKSAGLGTIIAEKQKQLNAWAKANNIQ
;
A
#
# COMPACT_ATOMS: atom_id res chain seq x y z
N MET A 1 -28.85 27.62 22.12
CA MET A 1 -29.79 26.56 21.70
C MET A 1 -29.83 26.46 20.17
N ILE A 2 -28.75 26.00 19.54
CA ILE A 2 -28.79 25.44 18.18
C ILE A 2 -27.92 24.19 18.22
N GLN A 3 -28.58 23.06 18.28
CA GLN A 3 -28.05 21.72 18.42
C GLN A 3 -27.32 21.32 17.13
N LEU A 4 -26.00 21.55 17.04
CA LEU A 4 -25.20 21.03 15.92
C LEU A 4 -24.90 19.55 16.17
N ARG A 5 -25.73 18.71 15.54
CA ARG A 5 -25.73 17.25 15.38
C ARG A 5 -24.55 16.50 15.99
N ARG A 6 -24.86 15.66 16.97
CA ARG A 6 -23.96 14.78 17.73
C ARG A 6 -23.81 13.40 17.08
N ASP A 7 -24.30 13.22 15.85
CA ASP A 7 -24.60 11.89 15.32
C ASP A 7 -23.97 11.72 13.92
N PHE A 8 -22.64 11.77 13.84
CA PHE A 8 -21.91 11.28 12.66
C PHE A 8 -21.80 9.76 12.75
N LYS A 9 -22.93 9.06 12.65
CA LYS A 9 -22.95 7.59 12.52
C LYS A 9 -23.07 7.13 11.07
N GLU A 10 -23.68 7.93 10.20
CA GLU A 10 -23.87 7.58 8.79
C GLU A 10 -23.85 8.83 7.90
N THR A 11 -23.42 8.67 6.64
CA THR A 11 -23.56 9.70 5.60
C THR A 11 -25.04 9.92 5.29
N PRO A 12 -25.54 11.17 5.18
CA PRO A 12 -26.93 11.42 4.83
C PRO A 12 -27.35 10.77 3.50
N ASP A 13 -28.56 10.21 3.45
CA ASP A 13 -29.12 9.66 2.21
C ASP A 13 -29.15 10.73 1.10
N GLY A 14 -28.58 10.37 -0.06
CA GLY A 14 -28.48 11.24 -1.23
C GLY A 14 -27.16 11.98 -1.40
N CYS A 15 -26.18 11.79 -0.52
CA CYS A 15 -24.81 12.27 -0.76
C CYS A 15 -24.08 11.38 -1.80
N SER A 16 -23.30 12.03 -2.66
CA SER A 16 -22.50 11.39 -3.72
C SER A 16 -21.67 10.22 -3.20
N ASN A 17 -21.57 9.12 -3.98
CA ASN A 17 -20.74 7.94 -3.71
C ASN A 17 -19.22 8.22 -3.64
N TYR A 18 -18.79 9.49 -3.63
CA TYR A 18 -17.39 9.85 -3.34
C TYR A 18 -17.14 9.66 -1.84
N VAL A 19 -16.62 8.48 -1.49
CA VAL A 19 -15.96 8.25 -0.19
C VAL A 19 -14.57 8.87 -0.27
N PHE A 20 -14.47 10.17 0.01
CA PHE A 20 -13.19 10.75 0.38
C PHE A 20 -12.86 10.26 1.79
N ASN A 21 -11.80 9.49 1.91
CA ASN A 21 -11.32 9.02 3.19
C ASN A 21 -10.66 10.17 3.95
N GLN A 22 -10.70 10.11 5.29
CA GLN A 22 -10.11 11.16 6.12
C GLN A 22 -8.60 11.36 5.87
N TRP A 23 -7.88 10.34 5.40
CA TRP A 23 -6.47 10.45 5.03
C TRP A 23 -6.24 11.30 3.77
N GLU A 24 -7.26 11.51 2.94
CA GLU A 24 -7.19 12.25 1.67
C GLU A 24 -7.53 13.74 1.84
N VAL A 25 -8.19 14.12 2.94
CA VAL A 25 -8.81 15.44 3.07
C VAL A 25 -8.36 16.18 4.31
N GLY A 26 -7.58 17.24 4.08
CA GLY A 26 -7.25 18.24 5.09
C GLY A 26 -6.37 17.73 6.22
N ASN A 27 -6.20 18.56 7.25
CA ASN A 27 -5.44 18.21 8.44
C ASN A 27 -6.35 17.51 9.46
N ASN A 28 -6.11 16.22 9.65
CA ASN A 28 -6.83 15.37 10.58
C ASN A 28 -6.78 15.87 12.04
N ALA A 29 -5.69 16.52 12.46
CA ALA A 29 -5.56 17.04 13.83
C ALA A 29 -6.50 18.20 14.18
N LEU A 30 -7.21 18.77 13.18
CA LEU A 30 -8.24 19.81 13.37
C LEU A 30 -9.66 19.24 13.42
N THR A 31 -9.81 17.94 13.18
CA THR A 31 -11.12 17.29 13.09
C THR A 31 -11.61 16.83 14.47
N LYS A 32 -12.93 16.69 14.60
CA LYS A 32 -13.54 16.04 15.77
C LYS A 32 -13.28 14.54 15.73
N VAL A 33 -13.14 13.93 16.90
CA VAL A 33 -12.96 12.47 17.05
C VAL A 33 -14.32 11.76 16.87
N TRP A 34 -14.32 10.63 16.16
CA TRP A 34 -15.51 9.80 16.00
C TRP A 34 -15.94 9.14 17.31
N GLU A 35 -17.25 8.92 17.45
CA GLU A 35 -17.80 8.16 18.58
C GLU A 35 -17.22 6.73 18.58
N GLY A 36 -16.63 6.29 19.70
CA GLY A 36 -15.96 4.99 19.83
C GLY A 36 -14.43 5.03 19.66
N THR A 37 -13.86 6.16 19.24
CA THR A 37 -12.39 6.38 19.24
C THR A 37 -11.96 7.09 20.52
N ALA A 38 -10.73 6.85 20.97
CA ALA A 38 -10.17 7.51 22.15
C ALA A 38 -10.18 9.04 21.97
N PRO A 39 -10.70 9.82 22.94
CA PRO A 39 -10.88 11.27 22.79
C PRO A 39 -9.56 12.05 22.64
N ASP A 40 -8.45 11.45 23.06
CA ASP A 40 -7.09 11.99 23.00
C ASP A 40 -6.27 11.44 21.81
N ILE A 41 -6.89 10.75 20.85
CA ILE A 41 -6.21 10.12 19.70
C ILE A 41 -5.29 11.09 18.94
N TRP A 42 -5.66 12.37 18.82
CA TRP A 42 -4.82 13.36 18.14
C TRP A 42 -3.59 13.76 18.95
N GLU A 43 -3.66 13.76 20.27
CA GLU A 43 -2.49 13.98 21.12
C GLU A 43 -1.56 12.76 21.10
N GLN A 44 -2.11 11.55 21.15
CA GLN A 44 -1.35 10.31 20.97
C GLN A 44 -0.65 10.27 19.59
N THR A 45 -1.35 10.70 18.54
CA THR A 45 -0.81 10.76 17.18
C THR A 45 0.33 11.79 17.07
N LYS A 46 0.18 12.96 17.68
CA LYS A 46 1.26 13.98 17.72
C LYS A 46 2.49 13.44 18.44
N GLU A 47 2.31 12.73 19.55
CA GLU A 47 3.44 12.18 20.30
C GLU A 47 4.13 11.05 19.55
N CYS A 48 3.35 10.16 18.93
CA CYS A 48 3.87 9.13 18.01
C CYS A 48 4.70 9.77 16.88
N ASN A 49 4.18 10.82 16.22
CA ASN A 49 4.87 11.53 15.15
C ASN A 49 6.18 12.18 15.60
N LYS A 50 6.26 12.74 16.82
CA LYS A 50 7.52 13.29 17.37
C LYS A 50 8.57 12.21 17.63
N SER A 51 8.13 11.03 18.07
CA SER A 51 9.01 9.88 18.34
C SER A 51 9.39 9.09 17.08
N ALA A 52 8.75 9.39 15.94
CA ALA A 52 8.98 8.66 14.70
C ALA A 52 10.41 8.87 14.20
N THR A 53 11.08 7.77 13.90
CA THR A 53 12.40 7.82 13.26
C THR A 53 12.20 8.09 11.78
N PHE A 54 12.77 9.18 11.29
CA PHE A 54 12.73 9.52 9.87
C PHE A 54 13.62 8.57 9.06
N SER A 55 13.14 8.18 7.88
CA SER A 55 13.98 7.51 6.89
C SER A 55 15.15 8.42 6.52
N LYS A 56 16.35 7.84 6.39
CA LYS A 56 17.54 8.55 5.90
C LYS A 56 17.36 9.08 4.47
N ALA A 57 16.41 8.54 3.72
CA ALA A 57 16.06 8.96 2.36
C ALA A 57 14.83 9.89 2.32
N LEU A 58 14.31 10.35 3.46
CA LEU A 58 13.17 11.28 3.45
C LEU A 58 13.56 12.58 2.73
N GLY A 59 12.76 12.97 1.74
CA GLY A 59 13.02 14.13 0.88
C GLY A 59 13.91 13.83 -0.33
N PHE A 60 14.46 12.62 -0.45
CA PHE A 60 15.06 12.18 -1.70
C PHE A 60 13.96 11.98 -2.74
N SER A 61 14.03 12.73 -3.83
CA SER A 61 13.25 12.50 -5.04
C SER A 61 14.22 12.08 -6.14
N PHE A 62 13.98 10.92 -6.73
CA PHE A 62 14.83 10.41 -7.80
C PHE A 62 14.61 11.22 -9.07
N ASP A 63 15.67 11.91 -9.52
CA ASP A 63 15.66 12.55 -10.85
C ASP A 63 15.88 11.49 -11.93
N THR A 64 14.82 11.21 -12.68
CA THR A 64 14.84 10.24 -13.78
C THR A 64 15.42 10.80 -15.07
N SER A 65 15.67 12.12 -15.15
CA SER A 65 16.13 12.79 -16.38
C SER A 65 17.40 12.17 -16.99
N PRO A 66 18.43 11.81 -16.21
CA PRO A 66 19.66 11.23 -16.77
C PRO A 66 19.50 9.79 -17.27
N VAL A 67 18.44 9.09 -16.86
CA VAL A 67 18.20 7.67 -17.16
C VAL A 67 16.82 7.45 -17.80
N LYS A 68 16.34 8.46 -18.51
CA LYS A 68 14.97 8.46 -19.06
C LYS A 68 14.74 7.32 -20.04
N THR A 69 15.77 6.96 -20.81
CA THR A 69 15.70 5.86 -21.79
C THR A 69 15.62 4.50 -21.10
N GLU A 70 16.36 4.32 -20.01
CA GLU A 70 16.38 3.11 -19.19
C GLU A 70 15.07 2.94 -18.42
N VAL A 71 14.54 4.02 -17.85
CA VAL A 71 13.20 4.00 -17.22
C VAL A 71 12.13 3.64 -18.24
N ALA A 72 12.24 4.14 -19.47
CA ALA A 72 11.34 3.76 -20.56
C ALA A 72 11.53 2.30 -20.97
N SER A 73 12.75 1.76 -20.99
CA SER A 73 13.01 0.36 -21.37
C SER A 73 12.56 -0.63 -20.30
N VAL A 74 12.47 -0.24 -19.03
CA VAL A 74 11.86 -1.08 -17.97
C VAL A 74 10.39 -1.39 -18.27
N SER A 75 9.69 -0.57 -19.06
CA SER A 75 8.33 -0.91 -19.53
C SER A 75 8.28 -2.17 -20.41
N ILE A 76 9.41 -2.57 -21.01
CA ILE A 76 9.54 -3.81 -21.81
C ILE A 76 9.54 -5.06 -20.91
N LEU A 77 9.73 -4.90 -19.59
CA LEU A 77 9.75 -6.03 -18.66
C LEU A 77 8.47 -6.87 -18.73
N ASP A 78 7.31 -6.24 -18.88
CA ASP A 78 6.02 -6.95 -19.01
C ASP A 78 5.95 -7.76 -20.31
N GLU A 79 6.44 -7.20 -21.42
CA GLU A 79 6.51 -7.91 -22.70
C GLU A 79 7.50 -9.08 -22.63
N PHE A 80 8.67 -8.87 -22.01
CA PHE A 80 9.68 -9.90 -21.81
C PHE A 80 9.15 -11.06 -20.94
N LEU A 81 8.52 -10.75 -19.82
CA LEU A 81 7.87 -11.75 -18.96
C LEU A 81 6.73 -12.47 -19.69
N GLY A 82 5.95 -11.75 -20.49
CA GLY A 82 4.92 -12.31 -21.36
C GLY A 82 5.50 -13.33 -22.35
N LYS A 83 6.57 -12.96 -23.06
CA LYS A 83 7.26 -13.86 -24.01
C LYS A 83 7.82 -15.09 -23.30
N LEU A 84 8.43 -14.95 -22.13
CA LEU A 84 8.92 -16.09 -21.35
C LEU A 84 7.80 -17.05 -20.92
N LYS A 85 6.66 -16.50 -20.46
CA LYS A 85 5.48 -17.30 -20.12
C LYS A 85 4.95 -18.06 -21.34
N SER A 86 4.79 -17.38 -22.48
CA SER A 86 4.36 -17.98 -23.74
C SER A 86 5.34 -19.03 -24.28
N ALA A 87 6.64 -18.84 -24.05
CA ALA A 87 7.68 -19.80 -24.41
C ALA A 87 7.71 -21.04 -23.48
N GLY A 88 6.81 -21.14 -22.50
CA GLY A 88 6.67 -22.32 -21.65
C GLY A 88 7.51 -22.29 -20.37
N LEU A 89 8.00 -21.13 -19.93
CA LEU A 89 8.73 -21.01 -18.66
C LEU A 89 7.93 -21.56 -17.47
N GLY A 90 6.60 -21.38 -17.47
CA GLY A 90 5.72 -21.94 -16.45
C GLY A 90 5.78 -23.46 -16.36
N THR A 91 5.83 -24.16 -17.50
CA THR A 91 5.96 -25.62 -17.56
C THR A 91 7.29 -26.09 -16.96
N ILE A 92 8.38 -25.39 -17.29
CA ILE A 92 9.71 -25.69 -16.75
C ILE A 92 9.74 -25.49 -15.23
N ILE A 93 9.18 -24.39 -14.73
CA ILE A 93 9.11 -24.11 -13.29
C ILE A 93 8.29 -25.18 -12.56
N ALA A 94 7.13 -25.57 -13.11
CA ALA A 94 6.28 -26.60 -12.51
C ALA A 94 6.99 -27.96 -12.42
N GLU A 95 7.68 -28.37 -13.49
CA GLU A 95 8.43 -29.62 -13.49
C GLU A 95 9.64 -29.56 -12.54
N LYS A 96 10.36 -28.44 -12.49
CA LYS A 96 11.44 -28.24 -11.49
C LYS A 96 10.92 -28.33 -10.06
N GLN A 97 9.78 -27.70 -9.76
CA GLN A 97 9.20 -27.75 -8.42
C GLN A 97 8.78 -29.17 -8.05
N LYS A 98 8.18 -29.92 -8.99
CA LYS A 98 7.82 -31.32 -8.80
C LYS A 98 9.05 -32.18 -8.47
N GLN A 99 10.14 -32.04 -9.23
CA GLN A 99 11.38 -32.78 -8.99
C GLN A 99 12.03 -32.40 -7.65
N LEU A 100 12.08 -31.11 -7.34
CA LEU A 100 12.60 -30.62 -6.05
C LEU A 100 11.81 -31.19 -4.87
N ASN A 101 10.48 -31.20 -4.95
CA ASN A 101 9.62 -31.76 -3.91
C ASN A 101 9.84 -33.28 -3.74
N ALA A 102 9.97 -34.01 -4.84
CA ALA A 102 10.23 -35.46 -4.81
C ALA A 102 11.60 -35.76 -4.16
N TRP A 103 12.63 -34.99 -4.53
CA TRP A 103 13.97 -35.12 -3.94
C TRP A 103 13.96 -34.78 -2.45
N ALA A 104 13.33 -33.68 -2.04
CA ALA A 104 13.26 -33.26 -0.65
C ALA A 104 12.62 -34.35 0.24
N LYS A 105 11.51 -34.94 -0.23
CA LYS A 105 10.84 -36.06 0.44
C LYS A 105 11.74 -37.30 0.55
N ALA A 106 12.45 -37.66 -0.52
CA ALA A 106 13.35 -38.82 -0.52
C ALA A 106 14.55 -38.66 0.44
N ASN A 107 14.91 -37.42 0.76
CA ASN A 107 16.06 -37.10 1.62
C ASN A 107 15.65 -36.64 3.03
N ASN A 108 14.36 -36.73 3.40
CA ASN A 108 13.83 -36.26 4.68
C ASN A 108 14.13 -34.78 4.96
N ILE A 109 14.14 -33.96 3.91
CA ILE A 109 14.28 -32.51 4.00
C ILE A 109 12.84 -31.95 4.00
N GLN A 110 12.32 -31.65 5.19
CA GLN A 110 11.09 -30.88 5.38
C GLN A 110 11.41 -29.40 5.54
#